data_AF-A0A925YK68-F1
#
_entry.id   AF-A0A925YK68-F1
#
_cell.length_a   1.000
_cell.length_b   1.000
_cell.length_c   1.000
_cell.angle_alpha   90.00
_cell.angle_beta   90.00
_cell.angle_gamma   90.00
#
_symmetry.space_group_name_H-M   'P 1'
#
loop_
_entity.id
_entity.type
_entity.pdbx_description
1 polymer ?
#
loop_
_entity_poly.entity_id
_entity_poly.type
_entity_poly.pdbx_seq_one_letter_code
_entity_poly.pdbx_strand_id
1 'polypeptide(L)'
;SEILTEQFVIELHKRMYGEVWEWAGQFRTTNKNIGVDKYQIGTELRALLDDCAYWIKNKIFPEDEIAVRFKHRIVSIHCFANGNGRHSRLIADVIIEKLFGKPVFSWGSQNLIQSGAFRASYLAALREADKSYIAPLIHFARL
;
A
#
# COMPACT_ATOMS: atom_id res chain seq x y z
N SER A 1 9.89 -15.87 -5.64
CA SER A 1 9.69 -15.33 -4.28
C SER A 1 8.23 -15.01 -4.09
N GLU A 2 7.66 -15.40 -2.96
CA GLU A 2 6.23 -15.21 -2.65
C GLU A 2 5.95 -13.74 -2.29
N ILE A 3 4.96 -13.12 -2.96
CA ILE A 3 4.65 -11.68 -2.87
C ILE A 3 4.11 -11.29 -1.50
N LEU A 4 3.31 -12.17 -0.87
CA LEU A 4 2.68 -11.94 0.42
C LEU A 4 3.59 -12.35 1.57
N THR A 5 4.81 -11.79 1.60
CA THR A 5 5.77 -12.02 2.68
C THR A 5 6.36 -10.72 3.19
N GLU A 6 6.74 -10.69 4.46
CA GLU A 6 7.45 -9.56 5.06
C GLU A 6 8.77 -9.28 4.32
N GLN A 7 9.49 -10.34 3.95
CA GLN A 7 10.73 -10.24 3.18
C GLN A 7 10.49 -9.53 1.84
N PHE A 8 9.41 -9.84 1.13
CA PHE A 8 9.08 -9.15 -0.12
C PHE A 8 8.76 -7.66 0.12
N VAL A 9 8.00 -7.35 1.16
CA VAL A 9 7.66 -5.96 1.55
C VAL A 9 8.93 -5.13 1.81
N ILE A 10 9.86 -5.69 2.57
CA ILE A 10 11.16 -5.10 2.90
C ILE A 10 12.03 -4.93 1.65
N GLU A 11 12.18 -5.99 0.87
CA GLU A 11 13.04 -6.01 -0.32
C GLU A 11 12.52 -5.05 -1.39
N LEU A 12 11.20 -4.93 -1.56
CA LEU A 12 10.61 -3.93 -2.45
C LEU A 12 11.01 -2.52 -2.03
N HIS A 13 10.91 -2.19 -0.75
CA HIS A 13 11.34 -0.88 -0.25
C HIS A 13 12.85 -0.66 -0.45
N LYS A 14 13.66 -1.69 -0.21
CA LYS A 14 15.11 -1.64 -0.44
C LYS A 14 15.44 -1.36 -1.90
N ARG A 15 14.78 -2.00 -2.86
CA ARG A 15 14.99 -1.74 -4.29
C ARG A 15 14.55 -0.35 -4.71
N MET A 16 13.49 0.18 -4.10
CA MET A 16 13.01 1.53 -4.41
C MET A 16 13.96 2.64 -3.93
N TYR A 17 14.69 2.41 -2.83
CA TYR A 17 15.38 3.49 -2.12
C TYR A 17 16.80 3.17 -1.67
N GLY A 18 17.34 2.00 -1.99
CA GLY A 18 18.66 1.54 -1.53
C GLY A 18 19.83 2.39 -2.01
N GLU A 19 19.67 3.10 -3.13
CA GLU A 19 20.66 4.07 -3.63
C GLU A 19 20.47 5.48 -3.05
N VAL A 20 19.39 5.71 -2.30
CA VAL A 20 19.04 7.02 -1.73
C VAL A 20 19.23 7.03 -0.21
N TRP A 21 18.92 5.93 0.48
CA TRP A 21 18.95 5.81 1.93
C TRP A 21 19.60 4.50 2.37
N GLU A 22 20.58 4.58 3.28
CA GLU A 22 21.25 3.41 3.85
C GLU A 22 20.29 2.49 4.62
N TRP A 23 19.25 3.05 5.24
CA TRP A 23 18.24 2.31 5.99
C TRP A 23 17.14 1.72 5.10
N ALA A 24 17.22 1.83 3.78
CA ALA A 24 16.19 1.29 2.90
C ALA A 24 15.98 -0.23 3.12
N GLY A 25 14.73 -0.62 3.38
CA GLY A 25 14.39 -1.99 3.74
C GLY A 25 14.43 -2.27 5.24
N GLN A 26 14.70 -1.28 6.08
CA GLN A 26 14.61 -1.42 7.54
C GLN A 26 13.35 -0.75 8.07
N PHE A 27 12.64 -1.41 8.98
CA PHE A 27 11.54 -0.78 9.69
C PHE A 27 12.03 0.40 10.51
N ARG A 28 11.15 1.39 10.68
CA ARG A 28 11.47 2.55 11.52
C ARG A 28 11.63 2.12 12.98
N THR A 29 12.62 2.70 13.64
CA THR A 29 12.94 2.46 15.06
C THR A 29 12.46 3.58 15.98
N THR A 30 11.69 4.53 15.44
CA THR A 30 11.09 5.67 16.16
C THR A 30 9.61 5.80 15.81
N ASN A 31 8.83 6.32 16.76
CA ASN A 31 7.43 6.65 16.51
C ASN A 31 7.33 7.93 15.67
N LYS A 32 6.28 8.00 14.86
CA LYS A 32 5.90 9.16 14.04
C LYS A 32 4.48 9.57 14.42
N ASN A 33 4.04 10.75 14.00
CA ASN A 33 2.66 11.22 14.22
C ASN A 33 1.60 10.40 13.46
N ILE A 34 2.03 9.46 12.62
CA ILE A 34 1.21 8.54 11.84
C ILE A 34 1.84 7.15 11.92
N GLY A 35 1.03 6.10 11.75
CA GLY A 35 1.49 4.73 11.90
C GLY A 35 1.16 4.14 13.27
N VAL A 36 1.37 2.83 13.37
CA VAL A 36 1.26 2.08 14.64
C VAL A 36 2.46 2.35 15.55
N ASP A 37 2.52 1.77 16.75
CA ASP A 37 3.77 1.83 17.53
C ASP A 37 4.90 1.10 16.77
N LYS A 38 6.13 1.62 16.82
CA LYS A 38 7.29 1.00 16.14
C LYS A 38 7.49 -0.48 16.49
N TYR A 39 7.14 -0.88 17.72
CA TYR A 39 7.26 -2.28 18.16
C TYR A 39 6.12 -3.17 17.62
N GLN A 40 5.05 -2.57 17.12
CA GLN A 40 3.90 -3.28 16.53
C GLN A 40 4.03 -3.49 15.02
N ILE A 41 4.98 -2.84 14.34
CA ILE A 41 5.10 -2.87 12.87
C ILE A 41 5.12 -4.31 12.32
N GLY A 42 5.97 -5.18 12.88
CA GLY A 42 6.09 -6.56 12.43
C GLY A 42 4.79 -7.34 12.62
N THR A 43 4.16 -7.20 13.79
CA THR A 43 2.88 -7.87 14.11
C THR A 43 1.75 -7.42 13.18
N GLU A 44 1.60 -6.12 12.99
CA GLU A 44 0.54 -5.54 12.16
C GLU A 44 0.75 -5.85 10.68
N LEU A 45 2.01 -5.86 10.22
CA LEU A 45 2.34 -6.29 8.86
C LEU A 45 2.02 -7.77 8.66
N ARG A 46 2.39 -8.64 9.61
CA ARG A 46 2.04 -10.06 9.55
C ARG A 46 0.52 -10.25 9.46
N ALA A 47 -0.25 -9.58 10.32
CA ALA A 47 -1.70 -9.63 10.29
C ALA A 47 -2.27 -9.19 8.93
N LEU A 48 -1.73 -8.10 8.34
CA LEU A 48 -2.14 -7.66 7.01
C LEU A 48 -1.82 -8.69 5.91
N LEU A 49 -0.67 -9.34 5.97
CA LEU A 49 -0.28 -10.37 5.00
C LEU A 49 -1.22 -11.59 5.10
N ASP A 50 -1.51 -12.03 6.33
CA ASP A 50 -2.40 -13.16 6.59
C ASP A 50 -3.85 -12.84 6.17
N ASP A 51 -4.34 -11.64 6.47
CA ASP A 51 -5.64 -11.15 6.02
C ASP A 51 -5.73 -11.13 4.48
N CYS A 52 -4.70 -10.66 3.79
CA CYS A 52 -4.66 -10.63 2.33
C CYS A 52 -4.72 -12.04 1.74
N ALA A 53 -3.90 -12.96 2.27
CA ALA A 53 -3.93 -14.36 1.88
C ALA A 53 -5.32 -14.99 2.11
N TYR A 54 -5.96 -14.66 3.24
CA TYR A 54 -7.32 -15.10 3.54
C TYR A 54 -8.35 -14.53 2.56
N TRP A 55 -8.30 -13.23 2.24
CA TRP A 55 -9.21 -12.59 1.29
C TRP A 55 -9.13 -13.23 -0.10
N ILE A 56 -7.92 -13.53 -0.56
CA ILE A 56 -7.66 -14.20 -1.84
C ILE A 56 -8.23 -15.62 -1.83
N LYS A 57 -7.82 -16.42 -0.84
CA LYS A 57 -8.22 -17.84 -0.74
C LYS A 57 -9.73 -18.01 -0.70
N ASN A 58 -10.42 -17.14 0.04
CA ASN A 58 -11.86 -17.24 0.25
C ASN A 58 -12.69 -16.32 -0.66
N LYS A 59 -12.05 -15.61 -1.59
CA LYS A 59 -12.71 -14.68 -2.53
C LYS A 59 -13.63 -13.67 -1.82
N ILE A 60 -13.16 -13.13 -0.69
CA ILE A 60 -13.95 -12.24 0.17
C ILE A 60 -14.29 -10.93 -0.55
N PHE A 61 -13.36 -10.43 -1.37
CA PHE A 61 -13.49 -9.17 -2.09
C PHE A 61 -13.09 -9.34 -3.56
N PRO A 62 -13.55 -8.44 -4.46
CA PRO A 62 -12.98 -8.30 -5.79
C PRO A 62 -11.47 -8.02 -5.75
N GLU A 63 -10.75 -8.46 -6.77
CA GLU A 63 -9.28 -8.41 -6.83
C GLU A 63 -8.71 -6.98 -6.71
N ASP A 64 -9.37 -6.01 -7.36
CA ASP A 64 -9.02 -4.58 -7.24
C ASP A 64 -9.17 -4.10 -5.79
N GLU A 65 -10.23 -4.51 -5.12
CA GLU A 65 -10.50 -4.16 -3.73
C GLU A 65 -9.47 -4.79 -2.79
N ILE A 66 -9.06 -6.05 -3.03
CA ILE A 66 -7.99 -6.70 -2.26
C ILE A 66 -6.70 -5.89 -2.33
N ALA A 67 -6.25 -5.55 -3.54
CA ALA A 67 -5.02 -4.79 -3.73
C ALA A 67 -5.10 -3.37 -3.11
N VAL A 68 -6.23 -2.68 -3.27
CA VAL A 68 -6.44 -1.33 -2.73
C VAL A 68 -6.54 -1.35 -1.20
N ARG A 69 -7.22 -2.34 -0.60
CA ARG A 69 -7.27 -2.54 0.86
C ARG A 69 -5.88 -2.82 1.42
N PHE A 70 -5.10 -3.66 0.75
CA PHE A 70 -3.71 -3.94 1.14
C PHE A 70 -2.88 -2.66 1.17
N LYS A 71 -2.91 -1.90 0.07
CA LYS A 71 -2.23 -0.61 -0.05
C LYS A 71 -2.69 0.39 1.01
N HIS A 72 -3.98 0.42 1.33
CA HIS A 72 -4.52 1.32 2.35
C HIS A 72 -3.98 0.96 3.74
N ARG A 73 -4.03 -0.31 4.11
CA ARG A 73 -3.56 -0.74 5.44
C ARG A 73 -2.06 -0.62 5.60
N ILE A 74 -1.25 -1.00 4.60
CA ILE A 74 0.23 -0.95 4.75
C ILE A 74 0.76 0.49 4.90
N VAL A 75 0.16 1.47 4.22
CA VAL A 75 0.55 2.87 4.42
C VAL A 75 0.13 3.40 5.80
N SER A 76 -0.98 2.92 6.33
CA SER A 76 -1.46 3.24 7.69
C SER A 76 -0.65 2.54 8.79
N ILE A 77 -0.06 1.37 8.53
CA ILE A 77 0.94 0.75 9.44
C ILE A 77 2.22 1.60 9.48
N HIS A 78 2.60 2.16 8.33
CA HIS A 78 3.74 3.06 8.18
C HIS A 78 5.08 2.40 8.58
N CYS A 79 5.41 1.28 7.92
CA CYS A 79 6.53 0.41 8.28
C CYS A 79 7.90 1.11 8.25
N PHE A 80 8.12 2.03 7.31
CA PHE A 80 9.43 2.63 7.04
C PHE A 80 9.51 4.08 7.52
N ALA A 81 10.73 4.63 7.63
CA ALA A 81 10.91 6.02 8.05
C ALA A 81 10.43 7.05 7.02
N ASN A 82 10.45 6.70 5.73
CA ASN A 82 9.90 7.48 4.61
C ASN A 82 9.54 6.54 3.46
N GLY A 83 8.94 7.03 2.37
CA GLY A 83 8.64 6.23 1.18
C GLY A 83 7.33 5.42 1.23
N ASN A 84 6.68 5.31 2.39
CA ASN A 84 5.46 4.49 2.60
C ASN A 84 4.34 4.75 1.58
N GLY A 85 4.11 6.01 1.20
CA GLY A 85 3.06 6.36 0.24
C GLY A 85 3.33 5.85 -1.18
N ARG A 86 4.59 5.86 -1.63
CA ARG A 86 4.98 5.33 -2.96
C ARG A 86 5.08 3.82 -2.92
N HIS A 87 5.66 3.27 -1.86
CA HIS A 87 5.79 1.83 -1.63
C HIS A 87 4.43 1.14 -1.60
N SER A 88 3.46 1.70 -0.87
CA SER A 88 2.11 1.14 -0.79
C SER A 88 1.37 1.10 -2.14
N ARG A 89 1.55 2.09 -3.01
CA ARG A 89 0.99 2.07 -4.38
C ARG A 89 1.66 1.00 -5.23
N LEU A 90 2.98 0.96 -5.22
CA LEU A 90 3.74 -0.03 -5.99
C LEU A 90 3.43 -1.47 -5.57
N ILE A 91 3.27 -1.76 -4.28
CA ILE A 91 2.93 -3.11 -3.85
C ILE A 91 1.50 -3.50 -4.24
N ALA A 92 0.55 -2.56 -4.31
CA ALA A 92 -0.76 -2.81 -4.92
C ALA A 92 -0.66 -3.12 -6.41
N ASP A 93 0.19 -2.40 -7.15
CA ASP A 93 0.46 -2.68 -8.57
C ASP A 93 1.06 -4.08 -8.76
N VAL A 94 1.99 -4.47 -7.90
CA VAL A 94 2.56 -5.83 -7.90
C VAL A 94 1.50 -6.88 -7.59
N ILE A 95 0.66 -6.66 -6.57
CA ILE A 95 -0.41 -7.61 -6.21
C ILE A 95 -1.38 -7.78 -7.38
N ILE A 96 -1.86 -6.68 -7.97
CA ILE A 96 -2.87 -6.73 -9.04
C ILE A 96 -2.34 -7.37 -10.32
N GLU A 97 -1.09 -7.08 -10.67
CA GLU A 97 -0.45 -7.62 -11.85
C GLU A 97 -0.03 -9.09 -11.65
N LYS A 98 0.69 -9.39 -10.58
CA LYS A 98 1.35 -10.69 -10.43
C LYS A 98 0.49 -11.76 -9.79
N LEU A 99 -0.47 -11.40 -8.93
CA LEU A 99 -1.37 -12.39 -8.30
C LEU A 99 -2.67 -12.57 -9.07
N PHE A 100 -3.14 -11.53 -9.77
CA PHE A 100 -4.44 -11.56 -10.46
C PHE A 100 -4.34 -11.39 -11.99
N GLY A 101 -3.14 -11.13 -12.55
CA GLY A 101 -2.96 -10.99 -13.99
C GLY A 101 -3.67 -9.77 -14.59
N LYS A 102 -3.98 -8.76 -13.78
CA LYS A 102 -4.71 -7.56 -14.20
C LYS A 102 -3.78 -6.38 -14.45
N PRO A 103 -4.20 -5.38 -15.25
CA PRO A 103 -3.43 -4.16 -15.43
C PRO A 103 -3.13 -3.47 -14.10
N VAL A 104 -1.96 -2.82 -14.01
CA VAL A 104 -1.59 -1.98 -12.87
C VAL A 104 -2.53 -0.78 -12.72
N PHE A 105 -2.56 -0.18 -11.53
CA PHE A 105 -3.38 1.00 -11.28
C PHE A 105 -2.76 2.24 -11.94
N SER A 106 -3.60 3.16 -12.40
CA SER A 106 -3.14 4.44 -12.93
C SER A 106 -2.75 5.40 -11.80
N TRP A 107 -3.37 5.23 -10.63
CA TRP A 107 -3.35 6.19 -9.52
C TRP A 107 -3.69 7.63 -9.97
N GLY A 108 -4.49 7.71 -11.05
CA GLY A 108 -4.84 8.91 -11.81
C GLY A 108 -3.66 9.75 -12.32
N SER A 109 -2.58 9.07 -12.71
CA SER A 109 -1.42 9.66 -13.39
C SER A 109 -1.72 10.23 -14.79
N GLN A 110 -2.89 9.96 -15.38
CA GLN A 110 -3.26 10.51 -16.69
C GLN A 110 -3.57 12.03 -16.67
N ASN A 111 -3.70 12.65 -15.49
CA ASN A 111 -4.11 14.05 -15.33
C ASN A 111 -3.07 14.95 -14.63
N LEU A 112 -1.78 14.79 -14.97
CA LEU A 112 -0.65 15.54 -14.36
C LEU A 112 -0.73 17.07 -14.52
N ILE A 113 -1.58 17.57 -15.42
CA ILE A 113 -1.75 19.00 -15.72
C ILE A 113 -2.48 19.75 -14.57
N GLN A 114 -3.18 19.04 -13.65
CA GLN A 114 -3.89 19.62 -12.50
C GLN A 114 -3.51 18.96 -11.16
N SER A 115 -2.23 19.01 -10.81
CA SER A 115 -1.65 18.34 -9.63
C SER A 115 -2.36 18.62 -8.29
N GLY A 116 -2.92 19.82 -8.10
CA GLY A 116 -3.60 20.23 -6.86
C GLY A 116 -4.95 19.55 -6.63
N ALA A 117 -5.84 19.57 -7.63
CA ALA A 117 -7.17 18.97 -7.55
C ALA A 117 -7.11 17.44 -7.42
N PHE A 118 -6.12 16.83 -8.07
CA PHE A 118 -5.91 15.39 -8.04
C PHE A 118 -5.43 14.90 -6.66
N ARG A 119 -4.50 15.63 -6.04
CA ARG A 119 -4.07 15.36 -4.67
C ARG A 119 -5.23 15.51 -3.68
N ALA A 120 -6.07 16.53 -3.85
CA ALA A 120 -7.24 16.73 -2.99
C ALA A 120 -8.23 15.55 -3.10
N SER A 121 -8.49 15.09 -4.33
CA SER A 121 -9.38 13.94 -4.60
C SER A 121 -8.83 12.64 -4.01
N TYR A 122 -7.52 12.40 -4.15
CA TYR A 122 -6.86 11.25 -3.53
C TYR A 122 -6.98 11.27 -2.00
N LEU A 123 -6.73 12.44 -1.38
CA LEU A 123 -6.85 12.59 0.07
C LEU A 123 -8.29 12.43 0.55
N ALA A 124 -9.28 12.91 -0.21
CA ALA A 124 -10.68 12.67 0.07
C ALA A 124 -11.03 11.18 0.02
N ALA A 125 -10.56 10.46 -1.00
CA ALA A 125 -10.77 9.03 -1.12
C ALA A 125 -10.11 8.23 0.01
N LEU A 126 -8.91 8.64 0.47
CA LEU A 126 -8.28 8.06 1.66
C LEU A 126 -9.10 8.27 2.93
N ARG A 127 -9.64 9.48 3.16
CA ARG A 127 -10.47 9.77 4.34
C ARG A 127 -11.75 8.94 4.39
N GLU A 128 -12.33 8.62 3.24
CA GLU A 128 -13.49 7.72 3.19
C GLU A 128 -13.07 6.26 3.45
N ALA A 129 -11.91 5.84 2.94
CA ALA A 129 -11.36 4.53 3.21
C ALA A 129 -10.98 4.33 4.70
N ASP A 130 -10.54 5.39 5.40
CA ASP A 130 -10.34 5.39 6.86
C ASP A 130 -11.64 5.07 7.63
N LYS A 131 -12.81 5.40 7.06
CA LYS A 131 -14.14 5.07 7.59
C LYS A 131 -14.65 3.71 7.11
N SER A 132 -13.77 2.86 6.57
CA SER A 132 -14.09 1.58 5.94
C SER A 132 -14.88 1.66 4.61
N TYR A 133 -15.10 2.86 4.07
CA TYR A 133 -15.74 3.04 2.76
C TYR A 133 -14.69 3.10 1.65
N ILE A 134 -14.32 1.93 1.11
CA ILE A 134 -13.17 1.78 0.21
C ILE A 134 -13.44 2.16 -1.26
N ALA A 135 -14.71 2.17 -1.68
CA ALA A 135 -15.10 2.33 -3.09
C ALA A 135 -14.53 3.59 -3.76
N PRO A 136 -14.50 4.78 -3.12
CA PRO A 136 -13.90 5.98 -3.72
C PRO A 136 -12.41 5.81 -4.02
N LEU A 137 -11.68 5.07 -3.17
CA LEU A 137 -10.25 4.84 -3.36
C LEU A 137 -9.98 3.84 -4.49
N ILE A 138 -10.85 2.84 -4.66
CA ILE A 138 -10.78 1.91 -5.80
C ILE A 138 -11.01 2.67 -7.10
N HIS A 139 -12.06 3.49 -7.16
CA HIS A 139 -12.35 4.31 -8.32
C HIS A 139 -11.16 5.22 -8.65
N PHE A 140 -10.63 5.93 -7.66
CA PHE A 140 -9.45 6.77 -7.83
C PHE A 140 -8.24 6.00 -8.39
N ALA A 141 -7.99 4.78 -7.90
CA ALA A 141 -6.85 3.98 -8.33
C ALA A 141 -6.92 3.59 -9.82
N ARG A 142 -8.12 3.56 -10.41
CA ARG A 142 -8.36 3.20 -11.82
C ARG A 142 -8.59 4.40 -12.75
N LEU A 143 -8.56 5.64 -12.24
CA LEU A 143 -8.83 6.87 -13.02
C LEU A 143 -7.95 7.08 -14.24
#